data_AF-A0A927SIE2-F1
#
_entry.id   AF-A0A927SIE2-F1
#
_cell.length_a   1.000
_cell.length_b   1.000
_cell.length_c   1.000
_cell.angle_alpha   90.00
_cell.angle_beta   90.00
_cell.angle_gamma   90.00
#
_symmetry.space_group_name_H-M   'P 1'
#
loop_
_entity.id
_entity.type
_entity.pdbx_description
1 polymer ?
#
loop_
_entity_poly.entity_id
_entity_poly.type
_entity_poly.pdbx_seq_one_letter_code
_entity_poly.pdbx_strand_id
1 'polypeptide(L)'
;MKNSLFILLLAIVMAFALTAHAEFSLPDGVTAIDASAFEGDSSLKGRVVLPGSVKTIGSGAFAGTGLHALVIPAGATHVSGTVLLGTEAAYLHLKGSTTAIQGSLSDVTYVFGPAFGSASSLSNFYAEETLVTNSGFYYSVTEGCAIPLCAVNGETISGEFTVPKLVDGQPVRSLDTLIVNGCDDLSGIRVPAYLPAPSHLEVTTYQTMTAEAPVPSVSQADVGDTVTWTTSSTGAYGSATYIWTFDTDGTTDTIVTAEPAVDYTFAKSGSCTVSVTISDEVNDSASATASAFPVSSNEPVYRALLIGNSYAGTAQEMPGSANDVAGMRTMLSRMSATPYRISTRSELSADAMITAIRNTFADAQPQDVSLFYFSGKGANAVGTSYHGSLMGTGNTYLSVAQLKVVLDEIPGKKIVILDSCHSGQMIGRSGEASAVTTAELSAFNSKVVSTFSVQARGDYDLANSGYYVITAAHSTEDRATMGYDANGDGILDKRFGIFTYSMCYGNGWNMATNAARTLTADSDNDGVITLNEAYSYARYKAQQSNPNQTAQVYPANSTMVVWAK
;
A
#
# COMPACT_ATOMS: atom_id res chain seq x y z
N MET A 1 14.07 15.22 -54.11
CA MET A 1 15.48 15.16 -53.61
C MET A 1 15.64 15.25 -52.09
N LYS A 2 14.62 15.57 -51.27
CA LYS A 2 14.76 15.57 -49.78
C LYS A 2 14.40 14.24 -49.08
N ASN A 3 13.66 13.32 -49.73
CA ASN A 3 13.30 12.01 -49.13
C ASN A 3 14.29 10.88 -49.47
N SER A 4 15.13 11.07 -50.48
CA SER A 4 16.05 10.01 -50.95
C SER A 4 17.26 9.82 -50.01
N LEU A 5 17.65 10.86 -49.25
CA LEU A 5 18.75 10.76 -48.28
C LEU A 5 18.37 9.97 -47.00
N PHE A 6 17.08 9.94 -46.65
CA PHE A 6 16.58 9.18 -45.49
C PHE A 6 16.46 7.68 -45.81
N ILE A 7 16.06 7.34 -47.04
CA ILE A 7 16.04 5.95 -47.54
C ILE A 7 17.46 5.42 -47.75
N LEU A 8 18.39 6.27 -48.23
CA LEU A 8 19.80 5.91 -48.37
C LEU A 8 20.48 5.66 -47.00
N LEU A 9 20.14 6.43 -45.96
CA LEU A 9 20.61 6.18 -44.60
C LEU A 9 20.01 4.89 -44.01
N LEU A 10 18.75 4.57 -44.36
CA LEU A 10 18.08 3.33 -43.97
C LEU A 10 18.71 2.10 -44.66
N ALA A 11 19.09 2.21 -45.95
CA ALA A 11 19.82 1.19 -46.69
C ALA A 11 21.23 0.92 -46.11
N ILE A 12 21.89 1.94 -45.55
CA ILE A 12 23.19 1.77 -44.88
C ILE A 12 23.03 1.04 -43.52
N VAL A 13 21.89 1.22 -42.83
CA VAL A 13 21.56 0.41 -41.64
C VAL A 13 21.17 -1.03 -42.04
N MET A 14 20.55 -1.23 -43.21
CA MET A 14 20.20 -2.56 -43.76
C MET A 14 21.42 -3.44 -44.07
N ALA A 15 22.60 -2.85 -44.30
CA ALA A 15 23.82 -3.60 -44.59
C ALA A 15 24.46 -4.30 -43.36
N PHE A 16 24.04 -3.98 -42.14
CA PHE A 16 24.68 -4.46 -40.90
C PHE A 16 23.89 -5.48 -40.09
N ALA A 17 22.61 -5.69 -40.39
CA ALA A 17 21.79 -6.69 -39.74
C ALA A 17 21.24 -7.61 -40.80
N LEU A 18 21.77 -8.84 -40.94
CA LEU A 18 21.04 -10.02 -41.44
C LEU A 18 21.95 -11.27 -41.44
N THR A 19 21.84 -12.07 -40.38
CA THR A 19 21.84 -13.53 -40.51
C THR A 19 20.50 -13.96 -41.10
N ALA A 20 20.45 -15.07 -41.84
CA ALA A 20 19.38 -15.48 -42.77
C ALA A 20 17.93 -15.67 -42.25
N HIS A 21 17.57 -15.20 -41.06
CA HIS A 21 16.26 -15.43 -40.42
C HIS A 21 15.69 -14.22 -39.65
N ALA A 22 16.21 -13.01 -39.82
CA ALA A 22 15.69 -11.84 -39.09
C ALA A 22 14.48 -11.21 -39.82
N GLU A 23 13.44 -10.87 -39.06
CA GLU A 23 12.33 -10.01 -39.49
C GLU A 23 12.76 -8.54 -39.46
N PHE A 24 12.37 -7.79 -40.49
CA PHE A 24 12.67 -6.37 -40.61
C PHE A 24 11.39 -5.54 -40.76
N SER A 25 11.25 -4.50 -39.93
CA SER A 25 10.17 -3.52 -40.02
C SER A 25 10.71 -2.14 -40.41
N LEU A 26 10.06 -1.47 -41.37
CA LEU A 26 10.40 -0.06 -41.65
C LEU A 26 9.96 0.84 -40.48
N PRO A 27 10.63 1.97 -40.24
CA PRO A 27 10.24 2.92 -39.20
C PRO A 27 8.82 3.48 -39.39
N ASP A 28 8.16 3.75 -38.27
CA ASP A 28 6.87 4.45 -38.28
C ASP A 28 7.00 5.84 -38.90
N GLY A 29 5.98 6.23 -39.68
CA GLY A 29 5.94 7.52 -40.38
C GLY A 29 6.36 7.47 -41.85
N VAL A 30 6.87 6.32 -42.33
CA VAL A 30 7.03 6.09 -43.77
C VAL A 30 5.65 5.99 -44.41
N THR A 31 5.33 6.91 -45.32
CA THR A 31 4.03 6.96 -46.00
C THR A 31 4.06 6.39 -47.43
N ALA A 32 5.23 6.34 -48.07
CA ALA A 32 5.40 5.83 -49.42
C ALA A 32 6.76 5.17 -49.62
N ILE A 33 6.79 4.13 -50.43
CA ILE A 33 8.00 3.48 -50.95
C ILE A 33 8.01 3.72 -52.45
N ASP A 34 9.01 4.46 -52.92
CA ASP A 34 9.10 4.85 -54.33
C ASP A 34 9.41 3.66 -55.24
N ALA A 35 9.17 3.82 -56.54
CA ALA A 35 9.50 2.81 -57.55
C ALA A 35 11.00 2.48 -57.50
N SER A 36 11.33 1.20 -57.65
CA SER A 36 12.70 0.67 -57.65
C SER A 36 13.53 0.97 -56.38
N ALA A 37 12.91 1.30 -55.25
CA ALA A 37 13.62 1.74 -54.04
C ALA A 37 14.69 0.76 -53.52
N PHE A 38 14.46 -0.55 -53.66
CA PHE A 38 15.37 -1.64 -53.26
C PHE A 38 15.68 -2.61 -54.41
N GLU A 39 15.50 -2.16 -55.66
CA GLU A 39 15.68 -3.03 -56.83
C GLU A 39 17.13 -3.56 -56.92
N GLY A 40 17.27 -4.88 -57.04
CA GLY A 40 18.56 -5.58 -57.18
C GLY A 40 19.38 -5.70 -55.89
N ASP A 41 18.82 -5.33 -54.73
CA ASP A 41 19.53 -5.47 -53.46
C ASP A 41 19.56 -6.93 -52.99
N SER A 42 20.61 -7.64 -53.41
CA SER A 42 20.88 -9.04 -53.02
C SER A 42 21.21 -9.23 -51.54
N SER A 43 21.44 -8.15 -50.77
CA SER A 43 21.69 -8.24 -49.33
C SER A 43 20.40 -8.32 -48.51
N LEU A 44 19.29 -7.86 -49.07
CA LEU A 44 17.98 -7.88 -48.42
C LEU A 44 17.39 -9.30 -48.47
N LYS A 45 17.67 -10.08 -47.42
CA LYS A 45 17.27 -11.47 -47.25
C LYS A 45 16.31 -11.60 -46.07
N GLY A 46 15.25 -12.40 -46.17
CA GLY A 46 14.31 -12.63 -45.06
C GLY A 46 12.92 -11.97 -45.20
N ARG A 47 12.26 -11.68 -44.07
CA ARG A 47 10.87 -11.19 -43.99
C ARG A 47 10.84 -9.68 -43.78
N VAL A 48 10.09 -8.95 -44.61
CA VAL A 48 9.84 -7.51 -44.44
C VAL A 48 8.40 -7.25 -44.04
N VAL A 49 8.21 -6.46 -42.98
CA VAL A 49 6.91 -6.00 -42.49
C VAL A 49 6.83 -4.49 -42.66
N LEU A 50 5.84 -4.02 -43.43
CA LEU A 50 5.65 -2.60 -43.66
C LEU A 50 4.75 -1.99 -42.57
N PRO A 51 5.08 -0.81 -42.02
CA PRO A 51 4.34 -0.19 -40.94
C PRO A 51 3.00 0.37 -41.44
N GLY A 52 2.01 0.46 -40.56
CA GLY A 52 0.62 0.88 -40.88
C GLY A 52 0.47 2.25 -41.56
N SER A 53 1.49 3.10 -41.48
CA SER A 53 1.54 4.40 -42.14
C SER A 53 1.72 4.32 -43.66
N VAL A 54 2.24 3.22 -44.21
CA VAL A 54 2.54 3.08 -45.64
C VAL A 54 1.24 3.06 -46.46
N LYS A 55 1.10 4.00 -47.41
CA LYS A 55 -0.06 4.13 -48.29
C LYS A 55 0.20 3.74 -49.74
N THR A 56 1.45 3.85 -50.19
CA THR A 56 1.84 3.65 -51.59
C THR A 56 3.14 2.85 -51.71
N ILE A 57 3.14 1.84 -52.58
CA ILE A 57 4.33 1.03 -52.91
C ILE A 57 4.51 1.05 -54.44
N GLY A 58 5.61 1.63 -54.89
CA GLY A 58 5.94 1.81 -56.30
C GLY A 58 6.26 0.52 -57.05
N SER A 59 6.27 0.62 -58.38
CA SER A 59 6.63 -0.50 -59.27
C SER A 59 8.05 -0.97 -59.02
N GLY A 60 8.25 -2.30 -58.98
CA GLY A 60 9.57 -2.91 -58.81
C GLY A 60 10.28 -2.56 -57.50
N ALA A 61 9.57 -2.06 -56.47
CA ALA A 61 10.19 -1.54 -55.26
C ALA A 61 11.14 -2.53 -54.56
N PHE A 62 10.92 -3.83 -54.69
CA PHE A 62 11.78 -4.90 -54.17
C PHE A 62 12.18 -5.92 -55.25
N ALA A 63 12.12 -5.54 -56.53
CA ALA A 63 12.42 -6.46 -57.63
C ALA A 63 13.88 -6.95 -57.57
N GLY A 64 14.12 -8.23 -57.84
CA GLY A 64 15.47 -8.81 -57.85
C GLY A 64 16.20 -8.84 -56.49
N THR A 65 15.47 -8.74 -55.37
CA THR A 65 16.00 -8.91 -54.01
C THR A 65 15.99 -10.37 -53.55
N GLY A 66 16.72 -10.69 -52.46
CA GLY A 66 16.74 -12.02 -51.83
C GLY A 66 15.64 -12.22 -50.78
N LEU A 67 14.56 -11.42 -50.80
CA LEU A 67 13.49 -11.49 -49.83
C LEU A 67 12.78 -12.85 -49.88
N HIS A 68 12.43 -13.39 -48.72
CA HIS A 68 11.62 -14.61 -48.61
C HIS A 68 10.13 -14.28 -48.38
N ALA A 69 9.82 -13.14 -47.77
CA ALA A 69 8.45 -12.75 -47.43
C ALA A 69 8.24 -11.24 -47.35
N LEU A 70 7.05 -10.78 -47.74
CA LEU A 70 6.61 -9.38 -47.60
C LEU A 70 5.22 -9.30 -46.97
N VAL A 71 5.08 -8.47 -45.93
CA VAL A 71 3.80 -8.18 -45.25
C VAL A 71 3.40 -6.73 -45.51
N ILE A 72 2.28 -6.56 -46.19
CA ILE A 72 1.66 -5.27 -46.50
C ILE A 72 0.60 -4.95 -45.44
N PRO A 73 0.63 -3.76 -44.82
CA PRO A 73 -0.23 -3.39 -43.71
C PRO A 73 -1.66 -3.06 -44.14
N ALA A 74 -2.54 -3.07 -43.15
CA ALA A 74 -3.89 -2.53 -43.27
C ALA A 74 -3.83 -1.04 -43.61
N GLY A 75 -4.40 -0.67 -44.76
CA GLY A 75 -4.49 0.70 -45.23
C GLY A 75 -3.45 1.12 -46.26
N ALA A 76 -2.66 0.19 -46.80
CA ALA A 76 -1.96 0.39 -48.06
C ALA A 76 -2.99 0.50 -49.20
N THR A 77 -3.06 1.65 -49.86
CA THR A 77 -4.12 1.93 -50.84
C THR A 77 -3.70 1.63 -52.28
N HIS A 78 -2.40 1.71 -52.58
CA HIS A 78 -1.86 1.53 -53.92
C HIS A 78 -0.60 0.68 -53.87
N VAL A 79 -0.66 -0.52 -54.48
CA VAL A 79 0.48 -1.45 -54.57
C VAL A 79 0.64 -1.89 -56.02
N SER A 80 1.86 -1.80 -56.55
CA SER A 80 2.15 -2.32 -57.90
C SER A 80 2.21 -3.85 -57.90
N GLY A 81 1.64 -4.50 -58.91
CA GLY A 81 1.72 -5.95 -59.09
C GLY A 81 3.14 -6.47 -59.32
N THR A 82 4.08 -5.63 -59.76
CA THR A 82 5.48 -6.01 -59.99
C THR A 82 6.39 -5.77 -58.79
N VAL A 83 5.83 -5.58 -57.59
CA VAL A 83 6.57 -5.24 -56.36
C VAL A 83 7.70 -6.23 -56.03
N LEU A 84 7.51 -7.52 -56.33
CA LEU A 84 8.43 -8.64 -56.03
C LEU A 84 8.93 -9.35 -57.31
N LEU A 85 8.93 -8.67 -58.45
CA LEU A 85 9.35 -9.25 -59.73
C LEU A 85 10.77 -9.82 -59.63
N GLY A 86 10.95 -11.10 -59.97
CA GLY A 86 12.26 -11.76 -59.96
C GLY A 86 12.91 -11.92 -58.58
N THR A 87 12.12 -11.95 -57.49
CA THR A 87 12.61 -12.27 -56.13
C THR A 87 12.55 -13.78 -55.85
N GLU A 88 13.25 -14.23 -54.81
CA GLU A 88 13.11 -15.60 -54.25
C GLU A 88 11.95 -15.71 -53.23
N ALA A 89 11.05 -14.72 -53.18
CA ALA A 89 10.03 -14.63 -52.16
C ALA A 89 9.01 -15.78 -52.29
N ALA A 90 8.86 -16.54 -51.22
CA ALA A 90 7.89 -17.62 -51.15
C ALA A 90 6.46 -17.09 -50.96
N TYR A 91 6.25 -16.01 -50.20
CA TYR A 91 4.89 -15.51 -49.95
C TYR A 91 4.73 -13.99 -49.77
N LEU A 92 3.50 -13.52 -50.01
CA LEU A 92 3.01 -12.15 -49.82
C LEU A 92 1.77 -12.15 -48.91
N HIS A 93 1.74 -11.29 -47.88
CA HIS A 93 0.63 -11.13 -46.94
C HIS A 93 -0.01 -9.74 -47.08
N LEU A 94 -1.30 -9.66 -47.39
CA LEU A 94 -2.08 -8.44 -47.52
C LEU A 94 -3.04 -8.25 -46.34
N LYS A 95 -2.69 -7.36 -45.39
CA LYS A 95 -3.58 -7.07 -44.26
C LYS A 95 -4.71 -6.11 -44.67
N GLY A 96 -5.95 -6.42 -44.28
CA GLY A 96 -7.10 -5.50 -44.35
C GLY A 96 -7.82 -5.43 -45.70
N SER A 97 -9.00 -4.80 -45.72
CA SER A 97 -10.06 -5.00 -46.73
C SER A 97 -9.96 -4.22 -48.05
N THR A 98 -8.98 -3.34 -48.26
CA THR A 98 -8.96 -2.41 -49.43
C THR A 98 -7.56 -2.09 -49.95
N THR A 99 -6.77 -3.10 -50.29
CA THR A 99 -5.50 -2.93 -51.00
C THR A 99 -5.72 -3.10 -52.51
N ALA A 100 -5.68 -2.02 -53.29
CA ALA A 100 -5.76 -2.12 -54.74
C ALA A 100 -4.39 -2.50 -55.31
N ILE A 101 -4.29 -3.71 -55.88
CA ILE A 101 -3.09 -4.18 -56.58
C ILE A 101 -3.27 -3.91 -58.07
N GLN A 102 -2.35 -3.13 -58.64
CA GLN A 102 -2.33 -2.80 -60.06
C GLN A 102 -1.23 -3.57 -60.77
N GLY A 103 -1.57 -4.68 -61.42
CA GLY A 103 -0.65 -5.51 -62.21
C GLY A 103 -0.73 -7.00 -61.89
N SER A 104 0.24 -7.77 -62.37
CA SER A 104 0.30 -9.23 -62.20
C SER A 104 1.35 -9.67 -61.18
N LEU A 105 0.98 -10.64 -60.34
CA LEU A 105 1.81 -11.23 -59.27
C LEU A 105 2.27 -12.66 -59.61
N SER A 106 2.45 -12.97 -60.90
CA SER A 106 2.67 -14.34 -61.41
C SER A 106 3.84 -15.10 -60.80
N ASP A 107 4.81 -14.39 -60.20
CA ASP A 107 6.04 -14.97 -59.67
C ASP A 107 5.97 -15.23 -58.14
N VAL A 108 4.85 -14.91 -57.50
CA VAL A 108 4.65 -15.13 -56.05
C VAL A 108 3.99 -16.49 -55.81
N THR A 109 4.65 -17.34 -55.01
CA THR A 109 4.17 -18.72 -54.80
C THR A 109 2.91 -18.77 -53.94
N TYR A 110 2.80 -17.93 -52.90
CA TYR A 110 1.63 -17.87 -52.01
C TYR A 110 1.19 -16.41 -51.78
N VAL A 111 -0.08 -16.09 -51.98
CA VAL A 111 -0.64 -14.76 -51.65
C VAL A 111 -1.76 -14.89 -50.62
N PHE A 112 -1.59 -14.31 -49.43
CA PHE A 112 -2.59 -14.26 -48.37
C PHE A 112 -3.29 -12.89 -48.36
N GLY A 113 -4.63 -12.88 -48.23
CA GLY A 113 -5.38 -11.63 -48.11
C GLY A 113 -6.86 -11.80 -47.76
N PRO A 114 -7.62 -10.71 -47.53
CA PRO A 114 -9.04 -10.79 -47.18
C PRO A 114 -9.87 -11.41 -48.31
N ALA A 115 -10.97 -12.08 -47.98
CA ALA A 115 -11.82 -12.82 -48.93
C ALA A 115 -12.44 -11.97 -50.08
N PHE A 116 -12.28 -10.63 -50.08
CA PHE A 116 -12.99 -9.71 -50.97
C PHE A 116 -12.13 -8.59 -51.60
N GLY A 117 -10.86 -8.85 -51.92
CA GLY A 117 -9.99 -7.88 -52.61
C GLY A 117 -10.12 -7.88 -54.14
N SER A 118 -10.25 -6.70 -54.75
CA SER A 118 -10.22 -6.53 -56.21
C SER A 118 -8.77 -6.53 -56.74
N ALA A 119 -8.23 -7.71 -57.05
CA ALA A 119 -6.95 -7.87 -57.72
C ALA A 119 -7.16 -8.49 -59.12
N SER A 120 -6.54 -7.92 -60.15
CA SER A 120 -6.81 -8.28 -61.55
C SER A 120 -6.03 -9.48 -62.09
N SER A 121 -5.09 -10.06 -61.32
CA SER A 121 -4.52 -11.39 -61.58
C SER A 121 -3.72 -11.89 -60.36
N LEU A 122 -4.23 -12.91 -59.68
CA LEU A 122 -3.56 -13.60 -58.58
C LEU A 122 -3.44 -15.08 -58.93
N SER A 123 -2.23 -15.64 -58.84
CA SER A 123 -2.00 -17.09 -58.69
C SER A 123 -1.93 -17.42 -57.20
N ASN A 124 -2.47 -18.58 -56.79
CA ASN A 124 -2.34 -19.11 -55.43
C ASN A 124 -2.79 -18.14 -54.31
N PHE A 125 -4.00 -17.59 -54.44
CA PHE A 125 -4.60 -16.72 -53.41
C PHE A 125 -5.26 -17.53 -52.28
N TYR A 126 -5.01 -17.13 -51.04
CA TYR A 126 -5.51 -17.73 -49.81
C TYR A 126 -6.25 -16.67 -48.97
N ALA A 127 -7.47 -16.98 -48.54
CA ALA A 127 -8.29 -16.08 -47.75
C ALA A 127 -7.87 -16.09 -46.26
N GLU A 128 -7.81 -14.91 -45.64
CA GLU A 128 -7.16 -14.72 -44.34
C GLU A 128 -8.05 -14.75 -43.10
N GLU A 129 -9.33 -15.10 -43.19
CA GLU A 129 -10.22 -14.71 -42.09
C GLU A 129 -10.09 -15.47 -40.77
N THR A 130 -9.08 -16.34 -40.57
CA THR A 130 -8.30 -16.47 -39.31
C THR A 130 -7.37 -17.69 -39.30
N LEU A 131 -6.12 -17.50 -39.69
CA LEU A 131 -5.04 -18.47 -39.49
C LEU A 131 -3.90 -17.77 -38.74
N VAL A 132 -3.48 -18.33 -37.61
CA VAL A 132 -2.27 -17.87 -36.92
C VAL A 132 -1.27 -19.03 -36.89
N THR A 133 0.00 -18.73 -37.14
CA THR A 133 1.08 -19.71 -37.13
C THR A 133 1.81 -19.66 -35.80
N ASN A 134 1.99 -20.82 -35.15
CA ASN A 134 3.06 -21.00 -34.16
C ASN A 134 3.80 -22.29 -34.55
N SER A 135 5.11 -22.19 -34.78
CA SER A 135 5.97 -23.35 -35.07
C SER A 135 5.61 -24.21 -36.29
N GLY A 136 4.88 -23.66 -37.27
CA GLY A 136 4.56 -24.36 -38.54
C GLY A 136 3.25 -25.14 -38.58
N PHE A 137 2.36 -24.96 -37.61
CA PHE A 137 0.99 -25.49 -37.64
C PHE A 137 -0.06 -24.39 -37.84
N TYR A 138 -1.14 -24.74 -38.53
CA TYR A 138 -2.29 -23.89 -38.83
C TYR A 138 -3.53 -24.38 -38.06
N TYR A 139 -4.20 -23.48 -37.34
CA TYR A 139 -5.44 -23.73 -36.60
C TYR A 139 -6.42 -22.55 -36.77
N SER A 140 -7.73 -22.81 -36.64
CA SER A 140 -8.76 -21.78 -36.78
C SER A 140 -9.16 -21.19 -35.43
N VAL A 141 -9.38 -19.88 -35.40
CA VAL A 141 -10.00 -19.16 -34.26
C VAL A 141 -11.43 -18.66 -34.57
N THR A 142 -12.02 -18.99 -35.73
CA THR A 142 -13.44 -18.79 -36.10
C THR A 142 -14.12 -20.08 -36.58
N GLU A 143 -15.45 -20.20 -36.43
CA GLU A 143 -16.22 -21.37 -36.85
C GLU A 143 -16.37 -21.44 -38.38
N GLY A 144 -15.96 -22.55 -39.03
CA GLY A 144 -16.65 -22.98 -40.26
C GLY A 144 -15.89 -23.30 -41.57
N CYS A 145 -14.56 -23.35 -41.68
CA CYS A 145 -13.87 -23.94 -42.86
C CYS A 145 -12.37 -24.17 -42.62
N ALA A 146 -11.77 -25.19 -43.26
CA ALA A 146 -10.33 -25.50 -43.13
C ALA A 146 -9.72 -26.11 -44.42
N ILE A 147 -8.45 -25.76 -44.75
CA ILE A 147 -7.59 -26.33 -45.84
C ILE A 147 -6.08 -26.16 -45.44
N PRO A 148 -5.14 -27.09 -45.75
CA PRO A 148 -3.95 -27.42 -44.93
C PRO A 148 -2.57 -26.95 -45.47
N LEU A 149 -1.49 -27.06 -44.67
CA LEU A 149 -0.22 -27.78 -44.95
C LEU A 149 0.81 -27.67 -43.81
N CYS A 150 1.43 -28.78 -43.39
CA CYS A 150 2.71 -28.77 -42.68
C CYS A 150 3.85 -28.95 -43.68
N ALA A 151 4.53 -27.84 -43.98
CA ALA A 151 5.92 -27.80 -44.38
C ALA A 151 6.34 -26.33 -44.26
N VAL A 152 6.74 -25.90 -43.06
CA VAL A 152 7.57 -24.69 -42.98
C VAL A 152 9.00 -25.17 -43.19
N ASN A 153 9.63 -24.70 -44.26
CA ASN A 153 11.04 -24.91 -44.58
C ASN A 153 11.50 -26.34 -44.95
N GLY A 154 10.59 -27.31 -45.15
CA GLY A 154 10.99 -28.67 -45.52
C GLY A 154 11.63 -29.48 -44.38
N GLU A 155 11.48 -29.04 -43.12
CA GLU A 155 11.90 -29.81 -41.94
C GLU A 155 10.75 -30.68 -41.43
N THR A 156 11.00 -31.98 -41.30
CA THR A 156 10.08 -32.97 -40.74
C THR A 156 9.95 -32.78 -39.22
N ILE A 157 8.73 -32.82 -38.68
CA ILE A 157 8.49 -32.72 -37.23
C ILE A 157 8.36 -34.13 -36.64
N SER A 158 9.09 -34.39 -35.55
CA SER A 158 9.11 -35.67 -34.81
C SER A 158 8.66 -35.50 -33.36
N GLY A 159 7.98 -36.49 -32.76
CA GLY A 159 7.61 -36.52 -31.34
C GLY A 159 6.15 -36.14 -31.04
N GLU A 160 5.87 -35.71 -29.81
CA GLU A 160 4.52 -35.34 -29.36
C GLU A 160 4.30 -33.82 -29.48
N PHE A 161 3.23 -33.40 -30.14
CA PHE A 161 2.92 -31.98 -30.37
C PHE A 161 1.78 -31.49 -29.47
N THR A 162 1.91 -30.30 -28.89
CA THR A 162 0.85 -29.68 -28.08
C THR A 162 0.21 -28.52 -28.83
N VAL A 163 -1.11 -28.61 -29.07
CA VAL A 163 -1.92 -27.52 -29.63
C VAL A 163 -2.08 -26.45 -28.56
N PRO A 164 -1.71 -25.18 -28.82
CA PRO A 164 -1.93 -24.09 -27.87
C PRO A 164 -3.43 -23.81 -27.70
N LYS A 165 -3.81 -23.32 -26.52
CA LYS A 165 -5.21 -22.97 -26.23
C LYS A 165 -5.59 -21.62 -26.83
N LEU A 166 -4.70 -20.65 -26.65
CA LEU A 166 -4.83 -19.29 -27.12
C LEU A 166 -3.74 -18.98 -28.12
N VAL A 167 -4.09 -18.23 -29.15
CA VAL A 167 -3.13 -17.68 -30.08
C VAL A 167 -3.51 -16.25 -30.38
N ASP A 168 -2.58 -15.33 -30.16
CA ASP A 168 -2.82 -13.88 -30.14
C ASP A 168 -4.04 -13.51 -29.27
N GLY A 169 -4.20 -14.23 -28.15
CA GLY A 169 -5.32 -14.05 -27.21
C GLY A 169 -6.68 -14.60 -27.66
N GLN A 170 -6.76 -15.26 -28.83
CA GLN A 170 -7.99 -15.88 -29.32
C GLN A 170 -8.00 -17.40 -29.09
N PRO A 171 -9.13 -18.00 -28.65
CA PRO A 171 -9.22 -19.44 -28.45
C PRO A 171 -9.19 -20.19 -29.79
N VAL A 172 -8.40 -21.26 -29.85
CA VAL A 172 -8.50 -22.24 -30.95
C VAL A 172 -9.89 -22.85 -30.93
N ARG A 173 -10.59 -22.98 -32.08
CA ARG A 173 -12.00 -23.42 -32.12
C ARG A 173 -12.25 -24.76 -32.79
N SER A 174 -11.39 -25.20 -33.69
CA SER A 174 -11.55 -26.50 -34.36
C SER A 174 -10.23 -27.10 -34.86
N LEU A 175 -10.24 -28.41 -35.08
CA LEU A 175 -9.14 -29.21 -35.66
C LEU A 175 -9.59 -30.01 -36.91
N ASP A 176 -10.78 -29.69 -37.42
CA ASP A 176 -11.65 -30.63 -38.16
C ASP A 176 -11.12 -31.13 -39.53
N THR A 177 -10.00 -30.60 -40.02
CA THR A 177 -9.36 -31.11 -41.25
C THR A 177 -7.84 -31.20 -41.13
N LEU A 178 -7.32 -31.67 -39.99
CA LEU A 178 -5.89 -31.96 -39.85
C LEU A 178 -5.49 -33.09 -40.82
N ILE A 179 -4.72 -32.77 -41.86
CA ILE A 179 -4.09 -33.77 -42.75
C ILE A 179 -2.60 -33.83 -42.39
N VAL A 180 -2.18 -34.93 -41.77
CA VAL A 180 -0.80 -35.14 -41.30
C VAL A 180 0.09 -35.76 -42.40
N ASN A 181 0.14 -35.13 -43.58
CA ASN A 181 1.00 -35.63 -44.67
C ASN A 181 2.45 -35.17 -44.45
N GLY A 182 3.38 -36.12 -44.27
CA GLY A 182 4.82 -35.85 -44.13
C GLY A 182 5.36 -35.78 -42.70
N CYS A 183 4.57 -36.14 -41.68
CA CYS A 183 5.05 -36.26 -40.28
C CYS A 183 5.09 -37.72 -39.83
N ASP A 184 5.90 -38.53 -40.50
CA ASP A 184 5.99 -39.98 -40.21
C ASP A 184 6.50 -40.29 -38.78
N ASP A 185 7.14 -39.30 -38.13
CA ASP A 185 7.71 -39.40 -36.77
C ASP A 185 6.83 -38.75 -35.68
N LEU A 186 5.60 -38.32 -35.98
CA LEU A 186 4.70 -37.75 -34.97
C LEU A 186 4.12 -38.88 -34.09
N SER A 187 4.40 -38.85 -32.79
CA SER A 187 3.97 -39.89 -31.84
C SER A 187 2.63 -39.61 -31.17
N GLY A 188 2.08 -38.40 -31.27
CA GLY A 188 0.79 -38.03 -30.69
C GLY A 188 0.53 -36.52 -30.68
N ILE A 189 -0.71 -36.14 -30.39
CA ILE A 189 -1.12 -34.73 -30.26
C ILE A 189 -1.80 -34.51 -28.91
N ARG A 190 -1.43 -33.44 -28.21
CA ARG A 190 -2.13 -32.90 -27.05
C ARG A 190 -3.05 -31.76 -27.46
N VAL A 191 -4.30 -31.78 -27.01
CA VAL A 191 -5.31 -30.75 -27.37
C VAL A 191 -6.04 -30.22 -26.14
N PRO A 192 -6.48 -28.95 -26.14
CA PRO A 192 -7.40 -28.44 -25.14
C PRO A 192 -8.66 -29.31 -25.04
N ALA A 193 -9.12 -29.61 -23.82
CA ALA A 193 -10.25 -30.51 -23.57
C ALA A 193 -11.60 -30.06 -24.20
N TYR A 194 -11.72 -28.79 -24.59
CA TYR A 194 -12.91 -28.27 -25.27
C TYR A 194 -12.89 -28.47 -26.79
N LEU A 195 -11.76 -28.89 -27.38
CA LEU A 195 -11.69 -29.20 -28.81
C LEU A 195 -12.11 -30.65 -29.07
N PRO A 196 -12.92 -30.89 -30.12
CA PRO A 196 -13.20 -32.26 -30.55
C PRO A 196 -11.90 -32.92 -31.03
N ALA A 197 -11.62 -34.13 -30.55
CA ALA A 197 -10.45 -34.90 -30.95
C ALA A 197 -10.58 -35.36 -32.42
N PRO A 198 -9.58 -35.15 -33.28
CA PRO A 198 -9.58 -35.72 -34.63
C PRO A 198 -9.62 -37.25 -34.54
N SER A 199 -10.49 -37.88 -35.35
CA SER A 199 -10.78 -39.32 -35.30
C SER A 199 -9.64 -40.25 -35.73
N HIS A 200 -8.50 -39.70 -36.17
CA HIS A 200 -7.41 -40.45 -36.84
C HIS A 200 -6.07 -40.42 -36.08
N LEU A 201 -5.99 -39.84 -34.87
CA LEU A 201 -4.76 -39.70 -34.08
C LEU A 201 -4.99 -40.06 -32.61
N GLU A 202 -3.95 -40.49 -31.90
CA GLU A 202 -3.98 -40.54 -30.43
C GLU A 202 -3.94 -39.12 -29.87
N VAL A 203 -4.95 -38.80 -29.06
CA VAL A 203 -5.19 -37.45 -28.52
C VAL A 203 -5.23 -37.51 -27.00
N THR A 204 -4.36 -36.73 -26.36
CA THR A 204 -4.41 -36.50 -24.91
C THR A 204 -4.97 -35.11 -24.64
N THR A 205 -5.97 -34.99 -23.75
CA THR A 205 -6.60 -33.70 -23.44
C THR A 205 -6.00 -33.04 -22.20
N TYR A 206 -5.98 -31.71 -22.18
CA TYR A 206 -5.62 -30.93 -20.99
C TYR A 206 -6.71 -29.90 -20.63
N GLN A 207 -6.84 -29.60 -19.33
CA GLN A 207 -7.91 -28.75 -18.77
C GLN A 207 -7.63 -27.26 -18.98
N THR A 208 -8.69 -26.45 -18.98
CA THR A 208 -8.59 -24.98 -19.01
C THR A 208 -8.01 -24.48 -17.70
N MET A 209 -6.92 -23.71 -17.77
CA MET A 209 -6.38 -23.05 -16.58
C MET A 209 -7.34 -21.99 -16.02
N THR A 210 -7.43 -21.95 -14.69
CA THR A 210 -8.19 -20.93 -13.93
C THR A 210 -7.30 -20.31 -12.86
N ALA A 211 -7.59 -19.06 -12.50
CA ALA A 211 -6.91 -18.32 -11.44
C ALA A 211 -7.94 -17.81 -10.43
N GLU A 212 -7.67 -17.99 -9.13
CA GLU A 212 -8.48 -17.39 -8.07
C GLU A 212 -8.01 -15.95 -7.79
N ALA A 213 -8.94 -15.10 -7.33
CA ALA A 213 -8.63 -13.72 -6.98
C ALA A 213 -7.50 -13.67 -5.92
N PRO A 214 -6.51 -12.76 -6.09
CA PRO A 214 -5.48 -12.53 -5.08
C PRO A 214 -6.06 -12.32 -3.68
N VAL A 215 -5.50 -13.02 -2.68
CA VAL A 215 -5.90 -12.93 -1.27
C VAL A 215 -4.76 -12.34 -0.45
N PRO A 216 -4.97 -11.22 0.26
CA PRO A 216 -3.97 -10.67 1.16
C PRO A 216 -3.96 -11.43 2.50
N SER A 217 -2.78 -11.52 3.12
CA SER A 217 -2.59 -12.05 4.47
C SER A 217 -3.29 -11.24 5.57
N VAL A 218 -3.65 -9.98 5.29
CA VAL A 218 -4.36 -9.06 6.18
C VAL A 218 -5.53 -8.39 5.45
N SER A 219 -6.61 -8.07 6.16
CA SER A 219 -7.80 -7.42 5.58
C SER A 219 -7.62 -5.92 5.32
N GLN A 220 -6.64 -5.28 5.96
CA GLN A 220 -6.19 -3.90 5.75
C GLN A 220 -4.67 -3.83 5.92
N ALA A 221 -4.03 -2.94 5.15
CA ALA A 221 -2.60 -2.70 5.21
C ALA A 221 -2.33 -1.20 5.26
N ASP A 222 -1.38 -0.79 6.11
CA ASP A 222 -0.91 0.59 6.16
C ASP A 222 0.18 0.83 5.11
N VAL A 223 0.37 2.08 4.71
CA VAL A 223 1.52 2.46 3.87
C VAL A 223 2.83 2.12 4.60
N GLY A 224 3.71 1.38 3.93
CA GLY A 224 4.98 0.90 4.48
C GLY A 224 4.93 -0.52 5.05
N ASP A 225 3.75 -1.12 5.21
CA ASP A 225 3.63 -2.52 5.60
C ASP A 225 3.91 -3.45 4.41
N THR A 226 4.61 -4.55 4.69
CA THR A 226 4.77 -5.66 3.75
C THR A 226 3.60 -6.62 3.89
N VAL A 227 2.85 -6.81 2.81
CA VAL A 227 1.71 -7.73 2.74
C VAL A 227 2.07 -8.91 1.87
N THR A 228 1.93 -10.11 2.41
CA THR A 228 1.98 -11.34 1.60
C THR A 228 0.65 -11.52 0.88
N TRP A 229 0.71 -11.69 -0.43
CA TRP A 229 -0.41 -12.02 -1.31
C TRP A 229 -0.28 -13.45 -1.79
N THR A 230 -1.39 -14.18 -1.80
CA THR A 230 -1.46 -15.55 -2.31
C THR A 230 -2.56 -15.71 -3.34
N THR A 231 -2.40 -16.67 -4.24
CA THR A 231 -3.43 -17.10 -5.17
C THR A 231 -3.41 -18.63 -5.29
N SER A 232 -4.39 -19.18 -5.98
CA SER A 232 -4.39 -20.57 -6.40
C SER A 232 -4.81 -20.68 -7.86
N SER A 233 -4.38 -21.77 -8.52
CA SER A 233 -4.76 -22.10 -9.88
C SER A 233 -5.07 -23.57 -10.03
N THR A 234 -5.96 -23.89 -10.96
CA THR A 234 -6.18 -25.27 -11.40
C THR A 234 -6.01 -25.37 -12.91
N GLY A 235 -5.61 -26.54 -13.40
CA GLY A 235 -5.51 -26.81 -14.85
C GLY A 235 -4.19 -26.40 -15.51
N ALA A 236 -3.19 -25.91 -14.77
CA ALA A 236 -1.87 -25.61 -15.31
C ALA A 236 -1.13 -26.88 -15.77
N TYR A 237 -0.50 -26.83 -16.93
CA TYR A 237 0.35 -27.92 -17.45
C TYR A 237 1.83 -27.67 -17.14
N GLY A 238 2.46 -28.63 -16.45
CA GLY A 238 3.86 -28.51 -16.06
C GLY A 238 4.07 -27.46 -14.96
N SER A 239 5.19 -26.72 -15.04
CA SER A 239 5.47 -25.62 -14.12
C SER A 239 4.67 -24.37 -14.47
N ALA A 240 4.16 -23.69 -13.44
CA ALA A 240 3.44 -22.43 -13.58
C ALA A 240 4.36 -21.25 -13.28
N THR A 241 4.19 -20.18 -14.05
CA THR A 241 4.80 -18.87 -13.80
C THR A 241 3.70 -17.90 -13.39
N TYR A 242 3.95 -17.12 -12.33
CA TYR A 242 3.04 -16.14 -11.77
C TYR A 242 3.60 -14.73 -12.01
N ILE A 243 2.81 -13.89 -12.66
CA ILE A 243 3.09 -12.48 -12.93
C ILE A 243 2.14 -11.65 -12.08
N TRP A 244 2.64 -11.11 -10.98
CA TRP A 244 1.91 -10.23 -10.08
C TRP A 244 2.08 -8.79 -10.52
N THR A 245 0.97 -8.05 -10.54
CA THR A 245 0.96 -6.64 -10.92
C THR A 245 0.25 -5.81 -9.85
N PHE A 246 0.89 -4.72 -9.43
CA PHE A 246 0.38 -3.78 -8.44
C PHE A 246 0.29 -2.39 -9.08
N ASP A 247 -0.92 -1.82 -9.14
CA ASP A 247 -1.15 -0.45 -9.62
C ASP A 247 -1.47 0.46 -8.42
N THR A 248 -0.44 1.11 -7.87
CA THR A 248 -0.54 1.82 -6.59
C THR A 248 -0.56 3.33 -6.69
N ASP A 249 -0.24 3.92 -7.86
CA ASP A 249 -0.20 5.38 -8.05
C ASP A 249 -0.11 5.84 -9.52
N GLY A 250 -0.53 5.02 -10.47
CA GLY A 250 -0.30 5.27 -11.90
C GLY A 250 1.07 4.81 -12.39
N THR A 251 1.89 4.20 -11.53
CA THR A 251 2.99 3.32 -11.91
C THR A 251 2.63 1.87 -11.63
N THR A 252 3.00 1.00 -12.58
CA THR A 252 2.70 -0.43 -12.53
C THR A 252 3.94 -1.19 -12.12
N ASP A 253 3.92 -1.80 -10.94
CA ASP A 253 4.97 -2.69 -10.49
C ASP A 253 4.65 -4.14 -10.91
N THR A 254 5.65 -4.86 -11.42
CA THR A 254 5.49 -6.26 -11.85
C THR A 254 6.51 -7.17 -11.18
N ILE A 255 6.04 -8.28 -10.62
CA ILE A 255 6.88 -9.31 -10.00
C ILE A 255 6.59 -10.65 -10.68
N VAL A 256 7.64 -11.31 -11.20
CA VAL A 256 7.54 -12.63 -11.83
C VAL A 256 8.17 -13.68 -10.90
N THR A 257 7.43 -14.74 -10.60
CA THR A 257 7.87 -15.80 -9.67
C THR A 257 7.30 -17.17 -10.09
N ALA A 258 7.95 -18.24 -9.64
CA ALA A 258 7.43 -19.61 -9.77
C ALA A 258 6.50 -20.00 -8.60
N GLU A 259 6.42 -19.16 -7.56
CA GLU A 259 5.63 -19.41 -6.37
C GLU A 259 4.25 -18.74 -6.45
N PRO A 260 3.18 -19.35 -5.92
CA PRO A 260 1.83 -18.77 -5.88
C PRO A 260 1.67 -17.67 -4.82
N ALA A 261 2.77 -17.10 -4.33
CA ALA A 261 2.81 -16.08 -3.29
C ALA A 261 3.87 -15.02 -3.56
N VAL A 262 3.59 -13.78 -3.15
CA VAL A 262 4.53 -12.66 -3.23
C VAL A 262 4.36 -11.70 -2.06
N ASP A 263 5.46 -11.13 -1.59
CA ASP A 263 5.46 -10.03 -0.63
C ASP A 263 5.51 -8.69 -1.36
N TYR A 264 4.65 -7.75 -0.98
CA TYR A 264 4.62 -6.41 -1.57
C TYR A 264 4.41 -5.34 -0.52
N THR A 265 5.15 -4.23 -0.61
CA THR A 265 5.07 -3.10 0.32
C THR A 265 4.45 -1.88 -0.37
N PHE A 266 3.33 -1.39 0.14
CA PHE A 266 2.64 -0.24 -0.45
C PHE A 266 3.36 1.06 -0.11
N ALA A 267 3.81 1.79 -1.13
CA ALA A 267 4.51 3.07 -0.95
C ALA A 267 3.58 4.27 -0.74
N LYS A 268 2.29 4.15 -1.13
CA LYS A 268 1.28 5.21 -1.04
C LYS A 268 -0.09 4.65 -0.71
N SER A 269 -0.92 5.51 -0.13
CA SER A 269 -2.31 5.22 0.18
C SER A 269 -3.23 5.46 -1.01
N GLY A 270 -4.32 4.73 -1.08
CA GLY A 270 -5.32 4.90 -2.13
C GLY A 270 -5.92 3.58 -2.57
N SER A 271 -6.73 3.61 -3.63
CA SER A 271 -7.19 2.39 -4.27
C SER A 271 -6.04 1.80 -5.10
N CYS A 272 -5.77 0.52 -4.91
CA CYS A 272 -4.83 -0.25 -5.70
C CYS A 272 -5.57 -1.43 -6.33
N THR A 273 -5.28 -1.72 -7.60
CA THR A 273 -5.67 -2.99 -8.22
C THR A 273 -4.49 -3.95 -8.16
N VAL A 274 -4.71 -5.11 -7.56
CA VAL A 274 -3.74 -6.21 -7.57
C VAL A 274 -4.22 -7.23 -8.58
N SER A 275 -3.40 -7.57 -9.56
CA SER A 275 -3.70 -8.63 -10.51
C SER A 275 -2.62 -9.69 -10.50
N VAL A 276 -3.03 -10.92 -10.78
CA VAL A 276 -2.12 -12.03 -11.04
C VAL A 276 -2.47 -12.62 -12.39
N THR A 277 -1.46 -12.82 -13.23
CA THR A 277 -1.54 -13.61 -14.45
C THR A 277 -0.68 -14.83 -14.28
N ILE A 278 -1.28 -15.99 -14.46
CA ILE A 278 -0.64 -17.29 -14.35
C ILE A 278 -0.46 -17.78 -15.78
N SER A 279 0.71 -18.28 -16.12
CA SER A 279 1.00 -18.92 -17.40
C SER A 279 1.70 -20.26 -17.19
N ASP A 280 1.41 -21.24 -18.04
CA ASP A 280 2.04 -22.56 -17.99
C ASP A 280 2.99 -22.81 -19.18
N GLU A 281 3.58 -24.00 -19.25
CA GLU A 281 4.57 -24.36 -20.28
C GLU A 281 3.98 -24.44 -21.70
N VAL A 282 2.65 -24.42 -21.86
CA VAL A 282 1.96 -24.50 -23.15
C VAL A 282 1.31 -23.18 -23.55
N ASN A 283 1.71 -22.09 -22.90
CA ASN A 283 1.14 -20.75 -23.07
C ASN A 283 -0.37 -20.69 -22.80
N ASP A 284 -0.94 -21.57 -21.98
CA ASP A 284 -2.23 -21.29 -21.37
C ASP A 284 -2.03 -20.21 -20.32
N SER A 285 -2.99 -19.30 -20.22
CA SER A 285 -2.95 -18.21 -19.25
C SER A 285 -4.31 -17.98 -18.61
N ALA A 286 -4.29 -17.60 -17.34
CA ALA A 286 -5.47 -17.21 -16.59
C ALA A 286 -5.11 -16.00 -15.71
N SER A 287 -6.03 -15.04 -15.62
CA SER A 287 -5.81 -13.82 -14.83
C SER A 287 -6.96 -13.59 -13.87
N ALA A 288 -6.64 -13.07 -12.69
CA ALA A 288 -7.61 -12.65 -11.70
C ALA A 288 -7.16 -11.34 -11.03
N THR A 289 -8.12 -10.59 -10.50
CA THR A 289 -7.89 -9.28 -9.89
C THR A 289 -8.56 -9.16 -8.54
N ALA A 290 -7.94 -8.42 -7.62
CA ALA A 290 -8.50 -8.00 -6.36
C ALA A 290 -8.26 -6.49 -6.16
N SER A 291 -9.09 -5.85 -5.33
CA SER A 291 -8.88 -4.46 -4.93
C SER A 291 -8.25 -4.42 -3.54
N ALA A 292 -7.20 -3.60 -3.40
CA ALA A 292 -6.61 -3.24 -2.13
C ALA A 292 -6.85 -1.76 -1.85
N PHE A 293 -6.98 -1.40 -0.58
CA PHE A 293 -7.09 -0.01 -0.15
C PHE A 293 -6.06 0.27 0.94
N PRO A 294 -4.76 0.34 0.59
CA PRO A 294 -3.75 0.81 1.53
C PRO A 294 -4.18 2.18 2.08
N VAL A 295 -4.30 2.28 3.40
CA VAL A 295 -4.70 3.51 4.07
C VAL A 295 -3.46 4.34 4.38
N SER A 296 -3.56 5.67 4.23
CA SER A 296 -2.49 6.55 4.67
C SER A 296 -2.38 6.40 6.18
N SER A 297 -1.17 6.25 6.71
CA SER A 297 -0.96 6.44 8.14
C SER A 297 -1.54 7.81 8.50
N ASN A 298 -2.70 7.84 9.17
CA ASN A 298 -3.13 9.08 9.79
C ASN A 298 -2.07 9.35 10.86
N GLU A 299 -1.26 10.40 10.68
CA GLU A 299 -0.48 10.96 11.77
C GLU A 299 -1.37 11.00 13.02
N PRO A 300 -0.95 10.39 14.14
CA PRO A 300 -1.82 10.22 15.28
C PRO A 300 -2.34 11.58 15.75
N VAL A 301 -3.65 11.73 15.91
CA VAL A 301 -4.22 12.98 16.43
C VAL A 301 -4.06 12.97 17.95
N TYR A 302 -3.25 13.89 18.46
CA TYR A 302 -3.06 14.09 19.88
C TYR A 302 -4.19 14.96 20.44
N ARG A 303 -4.92 14.46 21.44
CA ARG A 303 -5.99 15.19 22.16
C ARG A 303 -5.63 15.26 23.63
N ALA A 304 -5.89 16.40 24.28
CA ALA A 304 -5.70 16.56 25.72
C ALA A 304 -6.95 17.13 26.38
N LEU A 305 -7.38 16.49 27.47
CA LEU A 305 -8.33 17.05 28.43
C LEU A 305 -7.59 17.38 29.72
N LEU A 306 -7.53 18.66 30.07
CA LEU A 306 -6.92 19.14 31.30
C LEU A 306 -8.02 19.66 32.23
N ILE A 307 -8.17 19.04 33.40
CA ILE A 307 -9.18 19.42 34.40
C ILE A 307 -8.48 19.94 35.65
N GLY A 308 -8.87 21.13 36.10
CA GLY A 308 -8.37 21.74 37.32
C GLY A 308 -9.51 22.09 38.26
N ASN A 309 -9.65 21.36 39.36
CA ASN A 309 -10.63 21.68 40.40
C ASN A 309 -9.93 22.39 41.55
N SER A 310 -10.27 23.66 41.74
CA SER A 310 -9.76 24.53 42.79
C SER A 310 -10.76 24.71 43.93
N TYR A 311 -12.02 24.28 43.78
CA TYR A 311 -13.05 24.32 44.84
C TYR A 311 -13.23 25.71 45.45
N ALA A 312 -13.16 26.74 44.61
CA ALA A 312 -13.14 28.15 45.03
C ALA A 312 -14.35 28.51 45.92
N GLY A 313 -14.10 29.23 47.02
CA GLY A 313 -15.14 29.66 47.95
C GLY A 313 -15.68 28.53 48.85
N THR A 314 -14.99 27.40 48.94
CA THR A 314 -15.34 26.29 49.85
C THR A 314 -14.24 26.05 50.89
N ALA A 315 -14.56 25.32 51.97
CA ALA A 315 -13.56 24.88 52.94
C ALA A 315 -12.49 23.93 52.34
N GLN A 316 -12.63 23.54 51.06
CA GLN A 316 -11.72 22.66 50.34
C GLN A 316 -10.93 23.41 49.26
N GLU A 317 -10.94 24.75 49.26
CA GLU A 317 -10.30 25.59 48.23
C GLU A 317 -8.80 25.30 48.05
N MET A 318 -8.38 25.22 46.78
CA MET A 318 -7.03 24.88 46.33
C MET A 318 -6.70 25.62 45.02
N PRO A 319 -6.27 26.90 45.07
CA PRO A 319 -6.10 27.73 43.87
C PRO A 319 -4.95 27.30 42.95
N GLY A 320 -4.10 26.36 43.39
CA GLY A 320 -2.99 25.83 42.58
C GLY A 320 -3.44 25.07 41.33
N SER A 321 -4.58 24.39 41.38
CA SER A 321 -5.06 23.54 40.28
C SER A 321 -5.30 24.32 38.99
N ALA A 322 -5.82 25.55 39.10
CA ALA A 322 -6.03 26.42 37.96
C ALA A 322 -4.70 26.80 37.28
N ASN A 323 -3.67 27.09 38.08
CA ASN A 323 -2.36 27.46 37.55
C ASN A 323 -1.62 26.24 36.96
N ASP A 324 -1.82 25.05 37.52
CA ASP A 324 -1.30 23.79 36.99
C ASP A 324 -1.84 23.49 35.60
N VAL A 325 -3.16 23.60 35.41
CA VAL A 325 -3.80 23.45 34.09
C VAL A 325 -3.29 24.50 33.10
N ALA A 326 -3.12 25.75 33.53
CA ALA A 326 -2.57 26.80 32.68
C ALA A 326 -1.12 26.52 32.25
N GLY A 327 -0.30 26.01 33.17
CA GLY A 327 1.07 25.57 32.90
C GLY A 327 1.12 24.42 31.90
N MET A 328 0.37 23.35 32.16
CA MET A 328 0.27 22.19 31.28
C MET A 328 -0.24 22.57 29.90
N ARG A 329 -1.28 23.41 29.80
CA ARG A 329 -1.80 23.93 28.51
C ARG A 329 -0.70 24.63 27.73
N THR A 330 0.05 25.52 28.40
CA THR A 330 1.10 26.32 27.74
C THR A 330 2.30 25.47 27.34
N MET A 331 2.66 24.46 28.15
CA MET A 331 3.68 23.49 27.80
C MET A 331 3.26 22.66 26.59
N LEU A 332 2.04 22.09 26.59
CA LEU A 332 1.51 21.28 25.49
C LEU A 332 1.38 22.07 24.19
N SER A 333 0.99 23.34 24.23
CA SER A 333 0.87 24.17 23.02
C SER A 333 2.21 24.48 22.35
N ARG A 334 3.33 24.10 22.97
CA ARG A 334 4.69 24.31 22.46
C ARG A 334 5.28 23.06 21.81
N MET A 335 4.56 21.94 21.79
CA MET A 335 5.01 20.68 21.22
C MET A 335 4.64 20.63 19.73
N SER A 336 5.51 21.13 18.86
CA SER A 336 5.22 21.31 17.43
C SER A 336 5.22 20.00 16.63
N ALA A 337 6.08 19.03 17.00
CA ALA A 337 6.12 17.72 16.36
C ALA A 337 5.04 16.74 16.89
N THR A 338 4.42 17.02 18.05
CA THR A 338 3.24 16.30 18.56
C THR A 338 2.14 17.27 19.00
N PRO A 339 1.46 17.96 18.07
CA PRO A 339 0.54 19.05 18.40
C PRO A 339 -0.75 18.54 19.04
N TYR A 340 -0.99 18.92 20.30
CA TYR A 340 -2.21 18.56 21.02
C TYR A 340 -3.39 19.47 20.71
N ARG A 341 -4.56 18.89 20.45
CA ARG A 341 -5.87 19.56 20.58
C ARG A 341 -6.25 19.63 22.06
N ILE A 342 -6.05 20.80 22.68
CA ILE A 342 -6.16 20.96 24.14
C ILE A 342 -7.54 21.51 24.53
N SER A 343 -8.27 20.74 25.33
CA SER A 343 -9.48 21.18 26.04
C SER A 343 -9.19 21.36 27.52
N THR A 344 -9.45 22.56 28.05
CA THR A 344 -9.34 22.84 29.48
C THR A 344 -10.73 22.95 30.11
N ARG A 345 -10.90 22.41 31.32
CA ARG A 345 -12.11 22.53 32.15
C ARG A 345 -11.74 22.79 33.61
N SER A 346 -12.65 23.38 34.37
CA SER A 346 -12.46 23.65 35.79
C SER A 346 -13.76 23.50 36.56
N GLU A 347 -13.64 23.22 37.86
CA GLU A 347 -14.75 23.14 38.81
C GLU A 347 -15.85 22.13 38.43
N LEU A 348 -15.46 20.98 37.86
CA LEU A 348 -16.39 19.94 37.44
C LEU A 348 -16.80 19.02 38.60
N SER A 349 -18.07 18.64 38.65
CA SER A 349 -18.55 17.50 39.44
C SER A 349 -18.06 16.17 38.82
N ALA A 350 -18.15 15.06 39.55
CA ALA A 350 -17.74 13.74 39.06
C ALA A 350 -18.45 13.35 37.76
N ASP A 351 -19.77 13.55 37.67
CA ASP A 351 -20.54 13.25 36.46
C ASP A 351 -20.14 14.18 35.30
N ALA A 352 -19.90 15.46 35.59
CA ALA A 352 -19.44 16.42 34.57
C ALA A 352 -18.03 16.09 34.07
N MET A 353 -17.16 15.52 34.91
CA MET A 353 -15.84 15.00 34.48
C MET A 353 -16.02 13.84 33.48
N ILE A 354 -16.92 12.89 33.76
CA ILE A 354 -17.23 11.78 32.84
C ILE A 354 -17.74 12.32 31.49
N THR A 355 -18.68 13.27 31.51
CA THR A 355 -19.18 13.91 30.28
C THR A 355 -18.07 14.64 29.52
N ALA A 356 -17.18 15.33 30.23
CA ALA A 356 -16.06 16.03 29.60
C ALA A 356 -15.09 15.07 28.91
N ILE A 357 -14.79 13.91 29.52
CA ILE A 357 -13.95 12.86 28.93
C ILE A 357 -14.58 12.37 27.63
N ARG A 358 -15.83 11.93 27.68
CA ARG A 358 -16.55 11.42 26.49
C ARG A 358 -16.61 12.44 25.37
N ASN A 359 -16.92 13.70 25.67
CA ASN A 359 -17.04 14.74 24.66
C ASN A 359 -15.68 15.14 24.05
N THR A 360 -14.61 15.15 24.84
CA THR A 360 -13.28 15.58 24.36
C THR A 360 -12.65 14.53 23.45
N PHE A 361 -12.94 13.26 23.67
CA PHE A 361 -12.36 12.14 22.95
C PHE A 361 -13.36 11.40 22.05
N ALA A 362 -14.53 12.00 21.78
CA ALA A 362 -15.64 11.37 21.04
C ALA A 362 -15.26 10.92 19.62
N ASP A 363 -14.31 11.61 18.98
CA ASP A 363 -13.84 11.37 17.62
C ASP A 363 -12.49 10.63 17.56
N ALA A 364 -11.99 10.12 18.68
CA ALA A 364 -10.72 9.40 18.74
C ALA A 364 -10.75 8.12 17.89
N GLN A 365 -9.61 7.81 17.25
CA GLN A 365 -9.39 6.63 16.42
C GLN A 365 -8.32 5.70 17.04
N PRO A 366 -8.20 4.43 16.62
CA PRO A 366 -7.23 3.48 17.18
C PRO A 366 -5.75 3.92 17.15
N GLN A 367 -5.36 4.77 16.21
CA GLN A 367 -4.00 5.32 16.10
C GLN A 367 -3.76 6.52 17.02
N ASP A 368 -4.81 7.16 17.54
CA ASP A 368 -4.71 8.45 18.24
C ASP A 368 -4.15 8.32 19.66
N VAL A 369 -3.75 9.47 20.21
CA VAL A 369 -3.25 9.59 21.59
C VAL A 369 -4.15 10.55 22.38
N SER A 370 -4.77 10.04 23.45
CA SER A 370 -5.66 10.79 24.33
C SER A 370 -5.00 11.01 25.70
N LEU A 371 -4.69 12.26 26.04
CA LEU A 371 -4.13 12.66 27.33
C LEU A 371 -5.22 13.17 28.26
N PHE A 372 -5.43 12.49 29.38
CA PHE A 372 -6.24 12.95 30.49
C PHE A 372 -5.34 13.45 31.62
N TYR A 373 -5.49 14.71 31.98
CA TYR A 373 -4.79 15.34 33.09
C TYR A 373 -5.80 15.88 34.10
N PHE A 374 -5.56 15.59 35.38
CA PHE A 374 -6.35 16.12 36.49
C PHE A 374 -5.45 16.72 37.57
N SER A 375 -5.73 17.96 37.95
CA SER A 375 -5.21 18.61 39.16
C SER A 375 -6.37 18.95 40.10
N GLY A 376 -6.28 18.51 41.36
CA GLY A 376 -7.37 18.63 42.32
C GLY A 376 -7.17 17.77 43.56
N LYS A 377 -8.24 17.54 44.34
CA LYS A 377 -8.19 16.65 45.50
C LYS A 377 -8.47 15.19 45.12
N GLY A 378 -7.75 14.28 45.77
CA GLY A 378 -8.04 12.85 45.82
C GLY A 378 -8.74 12.49 47.13
N ALA A 379 -9.40 11.33 47.16
CA ALA A 379 -10.03 10.77 48.35
C ALA A 379 -9.75 9.27 48.47
N ASN A 380 -9.49 8.83 49.70
CA ASN A 380 -9.17 7.44 50.01
C ASN A 380 -9.83 7.01 51.32
N ALA A 381 -11.16 6.85 51.33
CA ALA A 381 -11.87 6.45 52.55
C ALA A 381 -11.91 4.92 52.72
N VAL A 382 -11.09 4.39 53.63
CA VAL A 382 -11.12 2.97 54.04
C VAL A 382 -12.49 2.64 54.62
N GLY A 383 -13.16 1.62 54.09
CA GLY A 383 -14.49 1.20 54.53
C GLY A 383 -15.66 1.81 53.75
N THR A 384 -15.41 2.55 52.66
CA THR A 384 -16.44 3.03 51.73
C THR A 384 -16.15 2.56 50.30
N SER A 385 -17.14 2.61 49.41
CA SER A 385 -17.01 2.25 47.98
C SER A 385 -16.10 3.19 47.16
N TYR A 386 -15.42 4.18 47.76
CA TYR A 386 -14.69 5.26 47.09
C TYR A 386 -13.15 5.15 47.19
N HIS A 387 -12.61 3.94 47.11
CA HIS A 387 -11.16 3.71 47.12
C HIS A 387 -10.48 4.32 45.88
N GLY A 388 -9.51 5.22 46.09
CA GLY A 388 -8.78 5.90 45.03
C GLY A 388 -9.68 6.72 44.11
N SER A 389 -10.24 7.82 44.62
CA SER A 389 -11.19 8.66 43.85
C SER A 389 -10.68 10.08 43.62
N LEU A 390 -11.06 10.68 42.49
CA LEU A 390 -10.90 12.10 42.20
C LEU A 390 -12.12 12.88 42.73
N MET A 391 -11.90 13.96 43.47
CA MET A 391 -12.97 14.78 44.04
C MET A 391 -13.46 15.80 43.02
N GLY A 392 -14.74 15.71 42.65
CA GLY A 392 -15.46 16.74 41.92
C GLY A 392 -16.04 17.81 42.84
N THR A 393 -16.58 18.88 42.26
CA THR A 393 -17.33 19.90 43.01
C THR A 393 -18.61 19.30 43.63
N GLY A 394 -19.11 19.96 44.68
CA GLY A 394 -20.30 19.50 45.40
C GLY A 394 -20.12 18.19 46.17
N ASN A 395 -18.87 17.86 46.58
CA ASN A 395 -18.53 16.59 47.25
C ASN A 395 -18.93 15.35 46.44
N THR A 396 -18.70 15.40 45.12
CA THR A 396 -18.88 14.25 44.23
C THR A 396 -17.54 13.53 44.03
N TYR A 397 -17.57 12.23 43.74
CA TYR A 397 -16.34 11.41 43.66
C TYR A 397 -16.35 10.52 42.41
N LEU A 398 -15.29 10.60 41.63
CA LEU A 398 -15.02 9.71 40.50
C LEU A 398 -13.96 8.70 40.91
N SER A 399 -14.35 7.45 41.17
CA SER A 399 -13.36 6.40 41.48
C SER A 399 -12.45 6.13 40.28
N VAL A 400 -11.21 5.72 40.53
CA VAL A 400 -10.27 5.35 39.46
C VAL A 400 -10.77 4.15 38.65
N ALA A 401 -11.59 3.27 39.25
CA ALA A 401 -12.28 2.21 38.51
C ALA A 401 -13.31 2.78 37.51
N GLN A 402 -14.13 3.75 37.92
CA GLN A 402 -15.06 4.42 37.01
C GLN A 402 -14.33 5.23 35.93
N LEU A 403 -13.23 5.90 36.29
CA LEU A 403 -12.37 6.60 35.33
C LEU A 403 -11.85 5.61 34.27
N LYS A 404 -11.36 4.44 34.69
CA LYS A 404 -10.93 3.39 33.76
C LYS A 404 -12.05 2.93 32.84
N VAL A 405 -13.26 2.68 33.36
CA VAL A 405 -14.41 2.28 32.53
C VAL A 405 -14.67 3.29 31.41
N VAL A 406 -14.67 4.59 31.73
CA VAL A 406 -14.93 5.63 30.72
C VAL A 406 -13.77 5.78 29.74
N LEU A 407 -12.51 5.63 30.20
CA LEU A 407 -11.35 5.69 29.32
C LEU A 407 -11.19 4.44 28.44
N ASP A 408 -11.70 3.29 28.87
CA ASP A 408 -11.73 2.04 28.07
C ASP A 408 -12.68 2.16 26.87
N GLU A 409 -13.66 3.08 26.90
CA GLU A 409 -14.53 3.41 25.76
C GLU A 409 -13.77 4.16 24.64
N ILE A 410 -12.60 4.73 24.93
CA ILE A 410 -11.83 5.54 23.98
C ILE A 410 -10.81 4.65 23.25
N PRO A 411 -10.75 4.64 21.91
CA PRO A 411 -9.75 3.87 21.18
C PRO A 411 -8.34 4.51 21.28
N GLY A 412 -7.32 3.74 20.92
CA GLY A 412 -5.93 4.21 20.89
C GLY A 412 -5.23 4.28 22.24
N LYS A 413 -4.13 5.04 22.28
CA LYS A 413 -3.24 5.17 23.45
C LYS A 413 -3.79 6.22 24.41
N LYS A 414 -3.77 5.94 25.71
CA LYS A 414 -4.23 6.85 26.76
C LYS A 414 -3.08 7.22 27.67
N ILE A 415 -2.80 8.52 27.78
CA ILE A 415 -1.91 9.06 28.80
C ILE A 415 -2.77 9.56 29.96
N VAL A 416 -2.52 9.12 31.17
CA VAL A 416 -3.27 9.50 32.37
C VAL A 416 -2.31 10.12 33.37
N ILE A 417 -2.43 11.42 33.62
CA ILE A 417 -1.60 12.14 34.58
C ILE A 417 -2.49 12.66 35.71
N LEU A 418 -2.29 12.14 36.92
CA LEU A 418 -3.08 12.52 38.09
C LEU A 418 -2.21 13.27 39.10
N ASP A 419 -2.39 14.58 39.16
CA ASP A 419 -1.82 15.46 40.19
C ASP A 419 -2.86 15.74 41.28
N SER A 420 -3.22 14.69 42.03
CA SER A 420 -4.22 14.80 43.09
C SER A 420 -3.59 14.95 44.48
N CYS A 421 -3.83 16.10 45.11
CA CYS A 421 -3.52 16.31 46.52
C CYS A 421 -4.40 15.39 47.38
N HIS A 422 -3.84 14.72 48.40
CA HIS A 422 -4.55 13.76 49.27
C HIS A 422 -4.96 12.42 48.66
N SER A 423 -4.17 11.88 47.75
CA SER A 423 -4.21 10.45 47.40
C SER A 423 -4.41 9.51 48.61
N GLY A 424 -3.99 9.87 49.83
CA GLY A 424 -4.23 9.10 51.06
C GLY A 424 -5.13 9.72 52.15
N GLN A 425 -5.74 10.91 52.03
CA GLN A 425 -6.62 11.38 53.12
C GLN A 425 -7.97 10.65 53.08
N MET A 426 -8.22 9.92 54.16
CA MET A 426 -9.51 9.38 54.53
C MET A 426 -10.50 10.52 54.74
N ILE A 427 -11.64 10.46 54.06
CA ILE A 427 -12.83 11.18 54.51
C ILE A 427 -13.30 10.49 55.80
N GLY A 428 -12.75 10.94 56.92
CA GLY A 428 -13.22 10.63 58.26
C GLY A 428 -13.83 11.88 58.87
N ARG A 429 -15.13 11.84 59.14
CA ARG A 429 -15.81 12.80 60.03
C ARG A 429 -15.04 12.91 61.35
N SER A 430 -14.37 14.04 61.57
CA SER A 430 -14.18 14.72 62.86
C SER A 430 -12.91 15.56 62.81
N GLY A 431 -13.07 16.88 62.69
CA GLY A 431 -12.30 17.94 63.36
C GLY A 431 -10.76 17.99 63.38
N GLU A 432 -10.00 16.94 63.07
CA GLU A 432 -8.55 16.93 63.22
C GLU A 432 -7.89 16.31 61.98
N ALA A 433 -7.04 17.12 61.33
CA ALA A 433 -6.22 16.71 60.21
C ALA A 433 -5.12 15.74 60.72
N SER A 434 -5.43 14.44 60.76
CA SER A 434 -4.41 13.42 61.04
C SER A 434 -3.39 13.36 59.91
N ALA A 435 -2.10 13.37 60.27
CA ALA A 435 -1.00 13.28 59.32
C ALA A 435 -1.06 11.96 58.52
N VAL A 436 -1.10 12.04 57.19
CA VAL A 436 -1.09 10.88 56.29
C VAL A 436 0.33 10.33 56.18
N THR A 437 0.48 9.02 56.31
CA THR A 437 1.79 8.34 56.25
C THR A 437 2.26 8.11 54.80
N THR A 438 3.57 8.02 54.59
CA THR A 438 4.17 7.63 53.29
C THR A 438 3.63 6.30 52.75
N ALA A 439 3.25 5.38 53.64
CA ALA A 439 2.68 4.08 53.29
C ALA A 439 1.28 4.21 52.66
N GLU A 440 0.40 5.05 53.22
CA GLU A 440 -0.95 5.29 52.68
C GLU A 440 -0.92 5.99 51.31
N LEU A 441 0.06 6.87 51.11
CA LEU A 441 0.29 7.54 49.83
C LEU A 441 0.77 6.57 48.76
N SER A 442 1.77 5.75 49.10
CA SER A 442 2.21 4.68 48.20
C SER A 442 1.07 3.72 47.88
N ALA A 443 0.17 3.44 48.82
CA ALA A 443 -0.98 2.56 48.60
C ALA A 443 -1.96 3.12 47.56
N PHE A 444 -2.24 4.43 47.56
CA PHE A 444 -3.06 5.04 46.51
C PHE A 444 -2.39 4.97 45.14
N ASN A 445 -1.13 5.40 45.03
CA ASN A 445 -0.44 5.40 43.75
C ASN A 445 -0.36 3.97 43.21
N SER A 446 -0.05 2.99 44.07
CA SER A 446 -0.09 1.56 43.72
C SER A 446 -1.49 1.10 43.32
N LYS A 447 -2.56 1.65 43.91
CA LYS A 447 -3.94 1.32 43.51
C LYS A 447 -4.29 1.90 42.14
N VAL A 448 -3.89 3.12 41.84
CA VAL A 448 -4.07 3.73 40.51
C VAL A 448 -3.32 2.91 39.47
N VAL A 449 -2.02 2.69 39.69
CA VAL A 449 -1.17 1.91 38.78
C VAL A 449 -1.75 0.50 38.59
N SER A 450 -2.10 -0.21 39.67
CA SER A 450 -2.71 -1.55 39.55
C SER A 450 -4.05 -1.56 38.81
N THR A 451 -4.85 -0.49 38.91
CA THR A 451 -6.11 -0.41 38.17
C THR A 451 -5.88 -0.29 36.66
N PHE A 452 -4.86 0.46 36.24
CA PHE A 452 -4.52 0.64 34.83
C PHE A 452 -3.54 -0.42 34.28
N SER A 453 -2.88 -1.20 35.15
CA SER A 453 -1.97 -2.28 34.77
C SER A 453 -2.63 -3.66 34.71
N VAL A 454 -3.84 -3.83 35.29
CA VAL A 454 -4.60 -5.10 35.25
C VAL A 454 -5.64 -5.03 34.13
N GLN A 455 -5.57 -5.94 33.16
CA GLN A 455 -6.60 -6.12 32.14
C GLN A 455 -7.87 -6.73 32.73
N ALA A 456 -9.03 -6.17 32.38
CA ALA A 456 -10.31 -6.84 32.56
C ALA A 456 -10.51 -7.84 31.41
N ARG A 457 -10.56 -9.13 31.75
CA ARG A 457 -10.92 -10.30 30.92
C ARG A 457 -10.04 -10.59 29.68
N GLY A 458 -9.12 -11.54 29.88
CA GLY A 458 -9.00 -12.68 28.97
C GLY A 458 -8.26 -12.46 27.65
N ASP A 459 -7.06 -11.89 27.69
CA ASP A 459 -5.93 -12.34 26.86
C ASP A 459 -4.65 -11.77 27.48
N TYR A 460 -3.71 -12.63 27.87
CA TYR A 460 -2.56 -12.23 28.69
C TYR A 460 -1.44 -11.60 27.85
N ASP A 461 -1.65 -10.37 27.38
CA ASP A 461 -0.55 -9.52 26.89
C ASP A 461 -0.47 -8.21 27.68
N LEU A 462 0.35 -8.22 28.73
CA LEU A 462 0.64 -7.08 29.59
C LEU A 462 1.39 -5.95 28.86
N ALA A 463 1.91 -6.19 27.65
CA ALA A 463 2.61 -5.17 26.85
C ALA A 463 1.64 -4.18 26.16
N ASN A 464 0.34 -4.47 26.12
CA ASN A 464 -0.64 -3.79 25.26
C ASN A 464 -1.85 -3.19 26.01
N SER A 465 -1.72 -2.79 27.29
CA SER A 465 -2.85 -2.17 28.03
C SER A 465 -3.34 -0.87 27.38
N GLY A 466 -2.54 -0.25 26.51
CA GLY A 466 -2.83 1.04 25.88
C GLY A 466 -2.78 2.22 26.85
N TYR A 467 -2.43 2.01 28.13
CA TYR A 467 -2.37 3.04 29.17
C TYR A 467 -0.94 3.39 29.58
N TYR A 468 -0.69 4.69 29.68
CA TYR A 468 0.56 5.30 30.13
C TYR A 468 0.22 6.26 31.27
N VAL A 469 0.56 5.89 32.50
CA VAL A 469 0.04 6.53 33.72
C VAL A 469 1.16 7.14 34.52
N ILE A 470 0.97 8.39 34.94
CA ILE A 470 1.81 9.08 35.92
C ILE A 470 0.93 9.53 37.08
N THR A 471 1.31 9.18 38.31
CA THR A 471 0.70 9.71 39.53
C THR A 471 1.70 10.55 40.28
N ALA A 472 1.26 11.68 40.84
CA ALA A 472 2.18 12.62 41.47
C ALA A 472 2.43 12.39 42.98
N ALA A 473 1.43 11.96 43.77
CA ALA A 473 1.19 12.45 45.15
C ALA A 473 2.06 11.84 46.31
N HIS A 474 2.29 12.43 47.53
CA HIS A 474 1.81 13.67 48.23
C HIS A 474 2.70 14.10 49.47
N SER A 475 2.47 15.28 50.11
CA SER A 475 2.65 15.41 51.57
C SER A 475 1.63 16.35 52.22
N THR A 476 1.20 16.01 53.42
CA THR A 476 0.56 16.92 54.37
C THR A 476 1.26 18.26 54.44
N GLU A 477 0.55 19.32 54.05
CA GLU A 477 0.45 20.63 54.70
C GLU A 477 -0.29 21.54 53.73
N ASP A 478 -0.98 22.52 54.28
CA ASP A 478 -1.80 23.52 53.61
C ASP A 478 -1.10 24.28 52.45
N ARG A 479 0.18 24.02 52.11
CA ARG A 479 1.03 24.90 51.28
C ARG A 479 2.23 24.26 50.56
N ALA A 480 2.24 22.99 50.12
CA ALA A 480 3.29 22.50 49.20
C ALA A 480 3.11 23.01 47.75
N THR A 481 2.56 24.22 47.61
CA THR A 481 2.58 25.01 46.39
C THR A 481 3.94 25.69 46.30
N MET A 482 4.66 25.56 45.19
CA MET A 482 5.76 26.49 44.94
C MET A 482 5.13 27.87 44.77
N GLY A 483 5.33 28.71 45.78
CA GLY A 483 5.00 30.12 45.74
C GLY A 483 6.01 30.84 44.88
N TYR A 484 5.55 31.53 43.85
CA TYR A 484 6.40 32.48 43.13
C TYR A 484 5.97 33.88 43.51
N ASP A 485 6.88 34.59 44.15
CA ASP A 485 6.83 36.03 44.40
C ASP A 485 7.54 36.70 43.20
N ALA A 486 6.74 37.25 42.29
CA ALA A 486 7.22 37.82 41.04
C ALA A 486 7.83 39.21 41.22
N ASN A 487 7.49 39.91 42.32
CA ASN A 487 7.90 41.30 42.57
C ASN A 487 8.87 41.43 43.78
N GLY A 488 9.12 40.34 44.52
CA GLY A 488 10.03 40.28 45.65
C GLY A 488 9.48 40.93 46.92
N ASP A 489 8.16 41.12 47.04
CA ASP A 489 7.53 41.81 48.17
C ASP A 489 7.23 40.89 49.38
N GLY A 490 7.56 39.61 49.27
CA GLY A 490 7.30 38.58 50.28
C GLY A 490 5.89 37.98 50.19
N ILE A 491 5.07 38.38 49.21
CA ILE A 491 3.75 37.84 48.92
C ILE A 491 3.85 36.90 47.71
N LEU A 492 3.25 35.73 47.83
CA LEU A 492 3.24 34.75 46.74
C LEU A 492 2.21 35.15 45.68
N ASP A 493 2.68 35.62 44.52
CA ASP A 493 1.85 35.99 43.36
C ASP A 493 1.24 34.79 42.64
N LYS A 494 1.92 33.63 42.65
CA LYS A 494 1.43 32.40 42.01
C LYS A 494 1.70 31.16 42.86
N ARG A 495 0.82 30.17 42.75
CA ARG A 495 0.90 28.87 43.43
C ARG A 495 0.71 27.75 42.43
N PHE A 496 1.58 26.75 42.44
CA PHE A 496 1.53 25.59 41.53
C PHE A 496 1.82 24.29 42.30
N GLY A 497 1.26 23.17 41.84
CA GLY A 497 1.66 21.84 42.27
C GLY A 497 3.12 21.59 41.91
N ILE A 498 3.90 21.08 42.87
CA ILE A 498 5.36 20.93 42.71
C ILE A 498 5.75 19.93 41.62
N PHE A 499 4.94 18.90 41.44
CA PHE A 499 5.13 17.90 40.40
C PHE A 499 4.78 18.47 39.03
N THR A 500 3.61 19.10 38.88
CA THR A 500 3.23 19.77 37.63
C THR A 500 4.22 20.87 37.25
N TYR A 501 4.71 21.67 38.20
CA TYR A 501 5.79 22.62 37.95
C TYR A 501 7.04 21.94 37.41
N SER A 502 7.48 20.86 38.07
CA SER A 502 8.67 20.12 37.65
C SER A 502 8.51 19.50 36.26
N MET A 503 7.32 18.98 35.96
CA MET A 503 6.94 18.46 34.65
C MET A 503 7.01 19.55 33.58
N CYS A 504 6.32 20.68 33.77
CA CYS A 504 6.34 21.77 32.80
C CYS A 504 7.76 22.32 32.60
N TYR A 505 8.52 22.45 33.69
CA TYR A 505 9.87 22.99 33.65
C TYR A 505 10.82 22.11 32.83
N GLY A 506 10.79 20.79 33.05
CA GLY A 506 11.58 19.83 32.29
C GLY A 506 11.24 19.83 30.81
N ASN A 507 9.97 20.05 30.52
CA ASN A 507 9.40 19.97 29.18
C ASN A 507 9.23 21.34 28.54
N GLY A 508 10.12 22.27 28.88
CA GLY A 508 10.34 23.50 28.12
C GLY A 508 9.42 24.68 28.45
N TRP A 509 8.83 24.69 29.65
CA TRP A 509 8.02 25.81 30.15
C TRP A 509 8.26 26.14 31.63
N ASN A 510 8.70 27.37 31.91
CA ASN A 510 8.79 27.87 33.28
C ASN A 510 7.48 28.55 33.70
N MET A 511 6.68 27.88 34.53
CA MET A 511 5.40 28.45 35.02
C MET A 511 5.61 29.66 35.95
N ALA A 512 6.71 29.68 36.70
CA ALA A 512 7.00 30.75 37.65
C ALA A 512 7.30 32.05 36.92
N THR A 513 8.26 32.02 35.99
CA THR A 513 8.68 33.21 35.22
C THR A 513 7.86 33.43 33.94
N ASN A 514 6.88 32.57 33.65
CA ASN A 514 6.07 32.61 32.43
C ASN A 514 6.93 32.63 31.15
N ALA A 515 7.96 31.78 31.09
CA ALA A 515 8.98 31.84 30.04
C ALA A 515 9.28 30.48 29.40
N ALA A 516 9.56 30.52 28.10
CA ALA A 516 10.06 29.40 27.32
C ALA A 516 11.37 28.84 27.88
N ARG A 517 11.55 27.51 27.80
CA ARG A 517 12.81 26.82 28.13
C ARG A 517 13.16 25.73 27.11
N THR A 518 14.40 25.26 27.16
CA THR A 518 14.86 24.02 26.53
C THR A 518 14.19 22.80 27.18
N LEU A 519 14.12 21.70 26.44
CA LEU A 519 13.63 20.42 26.93
C LEU A 519 14.71 19.76 27.80
N THR A 520 14.81 20.12 29.08
CA THR A 520 15.83 19.53 29.97
C THR A 520 15.46 18.13 30.48
N ALA A 521 14.24 17.67 30.20
CA ALA A 521 13.82 16.29 30.44
C ALA A 521 14.29 15.34 29.32
N ASP A 522 14.55 15.85 28.12
CA ASP A 522 15.15 15.13 26.99
C ASP A 522 16.58 14.76 27.38
N SER A 523 16.78 13.51 27.75
CA SER A 523 17.98 13.04 28.43
C SER A 523 19.05 12.56 27.45
N ASP A 524 18.63 12.10 26.27
CA ASP A 524 19.50 11.66 25.18
C ASP A 524 19.67 12.71 24.07
N ASN A 525 18.94 13.83 24.13
CA ASN A 525 18.97 14.96 23.20
C ASN A 525 18.50 14.60 21.78
N ASP A 526 17.52 13.70 21.65
CA ASP A 526 16.93 13.33 20.37
C ASP A 526 15.80 14.27 19.92
N GLY A 527 15.42 15.25 20.75
CA GLY A 527 14.34 16.22 20.49
C GLY A 527 12.95 15.71 20.86
N VAL A 528 12.87 14.51 21.44
CA VAL A 528 11.66 13.82 21.83
C VAL A 528 11.66 13.64 23.35
N ILE A 529 10.47 13.59 23.93
CA ILE A 529 10.27 13.27 25.34
C ILE A 529 9.47 11.99 25.42
N THR A 530 10.09 10.96 25.99
CA THR A 530 9.41 9.73 26.37
C THR A 530 8.69 9.87 27.71
N LEU A 531 7.73 8.99 27.98
CA LEU A 531 7.05 8.91 29.29
C LEU A 531 8.06 8.77 30.42
N ASN A 532 9.10 7.95 30.23
CA ASN A 532 10.13 7.72 31.22
C ASN A 532 10.94 8.99 31.52
N GLU A 533 11.28 9.76 30.51
CA GLU A 533 12.02 11.03 30.65
C GLU A 533 11.20 12.10 31.37
N ALA A 534 9.96 12.30 30.90
CA ALA A 534 9.00 13.19 31.52
C ALA A 534 8.84 12.88 33.01
N TYR A 535 8.58 11.61 33.34
CA TYR A 535 8.42 11.14 34.70
C TYR A 535 9.70 11.29 35.52
N SER A 536 10.84 10.82 35.01
CA SER A 536 12.10 10.77 35.76
C SER A 536 12.57 12.17 36.15
N TYR A 537 12.50 13.12 35.21
CA TYR A 537 12.83 14.51 35.49
C TYR A 537 11.87 15.13 36.50
N ALA A 538 10.55 14.98 36.28
CA ALA A 538 9.54 15.59 37.14
C ALA A 538 9.62 15.04 38.57
N ARG A 539 9.80 13.72 38.72
CA ARG A 539 9.98 13.06 40.02
C ARG A 539 11.24 13.54 40.71
N TYR A 540 12.39 13.50 40.04
CA TYR A 540 13.66 13.90 40.64
C TYR A 540 13.61 15.35 41.14
N LYS A 541 13.13 16.27 40.30
CA LYS A 541 13.06 17.69 40.64
C LYS A 541 12.03 18.00 41.72
N ALA A 542 10.88 17.32 41.70
CA ALA A 542 9.90 17.43 42.77
C ALA A 542 10.47 16.91 44.10
N GLN A 543 11.21 15.80 44.08
CA GLN A 543 11.85 15.20 45.27
C GLN A 543 12.96 16.07 45.88
N GLN A 544 13.68 16.85 45.06
CA GLN A 544 14.64 17.84 45.58
C GLN A 544 13.96 18.92 46.43
N SER A 545 12.75 19.32 46.04
CA SER A 545 12.00 20.36 46.74
C SER A 545 11.16 19.78 47.88
N ASN A 546 10.72 18.53 47.74
CA ASN A 546 10.01 17.78 48.78
C ASN A 546 10.37 16.28 48.72
N PRO A 547 11.24 15.79 49.62
CA PRO A 547 11.69 14.39 49.63
C PRO A 547 10.56 13.35 49.76
N ASN A 548 9.38 13.75 50.23
CA ASN A 548 8.22 12.89 50.40
C ASN A 548 7.36 12.73 49.13
N GLN A 549 7.77 13.32 48.00
CA GLN A 549 7.09 13.10 46.73
C GLN A 549 7.26 11.63 46.27
N THR A 550 6.17 10.85 46.28
CA THR A 550 6.16 9.41 45.95
C THR A 550 5.51 9.11 44.60
N ALA A 551 5.77 9.97 43.61
CA ALA A 551 5.26 9.82 42.26
C ALA A 551 5.56 8.44 41.66
N GLN A 552 4.57 7.82 41.00
CA GLN A 552 4.72 6.53 40.33
C GLN A 552 4.41 6.65 38.83
N VAL A 553 4.91 5.69 38.05
CA VAL A 553 4.72 5.60 36.61
C VAL A 553 4.36 4.18 36.20
N TYR A 554 3.59 4.06 35.13
CA TYR A 554 3.33 2.81 34.44
C TYR A 554 3.18 3.01 32.93
N PRO A 555 3.71 2.11 32.09
CA PRO A 555 4.75 1.14 32.43
C PRO A 555 6.04 1.84 32.87
N ALA A 556 6.79 1.22 33.78
CA ALA A 556 8.12 1.72 34.12
C ALA A 556 9.05 1.63 32.90
N ASN A 557 9.97 2.59 32.75
CA ASN A 557 10.93 2.64 31.64
C ASN A 557 10.29 2.69 30.23
N SER A 558 9.06 3.20 30.12
CA SER A 558 8.37 3.29 28.83
C SER A 558 9.06 4.28 27.89
N THR A 559 9.34 3.82 26.67
CA THR A 559 9.86 4.62 25.54
C THR A 559 8.75 5.32 24.76
N MET A 560 7.51 5.30 25.26
CA MET A 560 6.39 5.94 24.58
C MET A 560 6.61 7.45 24.51
N VAL A 561 6.62 7.99 23.30
CA VAL A 561 6.76 9.41 23.03
C VAL A 561 5.51 10.16 23.50
N VAL A 562 5.66 10.98 24.54
CA VAL A 562 4.57 11.83 25.05
C VAL A 562 4.58 13.21 24.41
N TRP A 563 5.76 13.78 24.15
CA TRP A 563 5.90 15.13 23.61
C TRP A 563 7.11 15.22 22.67
N ALA A 564 7.01 15.99 21.59
CA ALA A 564 8.16 16.34 20.76
C ALA A 564 8.03 17.78 20.26
N LYS A 565 9.17 18.47 20.11
CA LYS A 565 9.21 19.85 19.59
C LYS A 565 9.58 19.90 18.13
#